data_AF-A0A497KSC9-F1
#
_entry.id   AF-A0A497KSC9-F1
#
_cell.length_a   1.000
_cell.length_b   1.000
_cell.length_c   1.000
_cell.angle_alpha   90.00
_cell.angle_beta   90.00
_cell.angle_gamma   90.00
#
_symmetry.space_group_name_H-M   'P 1'
#
loop_
_entity.id
_entity.type
_entity.pdbx_description
1 polymer ?
#
loop_
_entity_poly.entity_id
_entity_poly.type
_entity_poly.pdbx_seq_one_letter_code
_entity_poly.pdbx_strand_id
1 'polypeptide(L)'
;MTKSRQAATLFLLSMLLFSAAPFLVFAAEDDATDQTEDAVNTKPNDFAIALRAQRMLEIANRTAMRIEFFIEKIYDNETLIGVLEDDGLLSDLEGNVALFRNTTDLLDEASAAINASDYEGAIANVTEAMKTFREVYRAIHRIIGKHVAALNNSGIARGLIVAMQRALDRIERIEMLPLINENVTSLLNEAKQYLNITAAKEMLAEGNVTEVAHNLARGNQLISQAYQLLRKEARMMIWKRMGRFLNNMERSSRRILVKIALAKKMGVNVSAILEELGYKNETEFKENLLKMIMAARGKAENIKKTLLELQKISQTFWRMDRALTKHLHQWRSHESWGGQSQSQSQSQKQNQTENKPGNSGRGLGKGGSSGNRHGWP
;
A
#
# COMPACT_ATOMS: atom_id res chain seq x y z
N MET A 1 1.84 11.00 -7.74
CA MET A 1 1.35 9.88 -8.56
C MET A 1 -0.18 9.83 -8.73
N THR A 2 -0.93 10.86 -8.31
CA THR A 2 -2.39 10.95 -8.48
C THR A 2 -2.83 11.77 -9.70
N LYS A 3 -1.95 12.60 -10.26
CA LYS A 3 -2.26 13.50 -11.39
C LYS A 3 -2.41 12.78 -12.74
N SER A 4 -1.70 11.67 -13.00
CA SER A 4 -1.78 10.95 -14.29
C SER A 4 -3.04 10.10 -14.44
N ARG A 5 -3.56 9.56 -13.33
CA ARG A 5 -4.82 8.78 -13.35
C ARG A 5 -6.05 9.67 -13.50
N GLN A 6 -6.00 10.91 -12.98
CA GLN A 6 -7.04 11.91 -13.21
C GLN A 6 -7.05 12.41 -14.65
N ALA A 7 -5.89 12.54 -15.30
CA ALA A 7 -5.80 12.91 -16.71
C ALA A 7 -6.38 11.82 -17.65
N ALA A 8 -6.07 10.53 -17.40
CA ALA A 8 -6.59 9.43 -18.21
C ALA A 8 -8.10 9.19 -18.02
N THR A 9 -8.62 9.41 -16.80
CA THR A 9 -10.07 9.32 -16.54
C THR A 9 -10.83 10.52 -17.10
N LEU A 10 -10.26 11.74 -17.06
CA LEU A 10 -10.82 12.90 -17.78
C LEU A 10 -10.80 12.70 -19.31
N PHE A 11 -9.77 12.04 -19.85
CA PHE A 11 -9.67 11.71 -21.27
C PHE A 11 -10.76 10.71 -21.70
N LEU A 12 -10.98 9.64 -20.93
CA LEU A 12 -12.09 8.70 -21.16
C LEU A 12 -13.46 9.34 -20.94
N LEU A 13 -13.62 10.25 -19.97
CA LEU A 13 -14.87 10.96 -19.73
C LEU A 13 -15.17 11.98 -20.83
N SER A 14 -14.14 12.60 -21.41
CA SER A 14 -14.29 13.39 -22.63
C SER A 14 -14.68 12.49 -23.81
N MET A 15 -14.04 11.33 -24.00
CA MET A 15 -14.41 10.37 -25.07
C MET A 15 -15.83 9.83 -24.94
N LEU A 16 -16.34 9.66 -23.71
CA LEU A 16 -17.70 9.19 -23.46
C LEU A 16 -18.74 10.31 -23.63
N LEU A 17 -18.37 11.57 -23.36
CA LEU A 17 -19.14 12.74 -23.80
C LEU A 17 -19.05 12.98 -25.33
N PHE A 18 -18.03 12.42 -26.01
CA PHE A 18 -17.88 12.46 -27.46
C PHE A 18 -18.66 11.36 -28.21
N SER A 19 -19.20 10.32 -27.54
CA SER A 19 -20.04 9.29 -28.18
C SER A 19 -21.55 9.52 -28.05
N ALA A 20 -21.97 10.48 -27.22
CA ALA A 20 -23.35 10.95 -27.12
C ALA A 20 -23.48 12.30 -27.84
N ALA A 21 -23.53 12.24 -29.17
CA ALA A 21 -24.33 13.09 -30.05
C ALA A 21 -24.75 14.51 -29.54
N PRO A 22 -24.41 15.59 -30.28
CA PRO A 22 -25.33 16.69 -30.53
C PRO A 22 -26.44 16.31 -31.54
N PHE A 23 -26.46 15.07 -32.04
CA PHE A 23 -27.42 14.59 -33.05
C PHE A 23 -28.89 14.52 -32.59
N LEU A 24 -29.21 14.76 -31.31
CA LEU A 24 -30.62 14.80 -30.86
C LEU A 24 -31.32 16.14 -31.11
N VAL A 25 -30.60 17.20 -31.52
CA VAL A 25 -31.25 18.49 -31.86
C VAL A 25 -31.59 18.58 -33.34
N PHE A 26 -31.09 17.68 -34.20
CA PHE A 26 -31.31 17.72 -35.65
C PHE A 26 -32.22 16.60 -36.19
N ALA A 27 -32.68 15.68 -35.35
CA ALA A 27 -33.64 14.64 -35.75
C ALA A 27 -35.07 14.90 -35.22
N ALA A 28 -35.27 15.95 -34.41
CA ALA A 28 -36.57 16.27 -33.83
C ALA A 28 -37.40 17.30 -34.63
N GLU A 29 -36.89 17.76 -35.78
CA GLU A 29 -37.57 18.76 -36.62
C GLU A 29 -38.05 18.22 -37.98
N ASP A 30 -37.73 16.96 -38.32
CA ASP A 30 -38.22 16.28 -39.54
C ASP A 30 -39.44 15.36 -39.29
N ASP A 31 -39.87 15.16 -38.04
CA ASP A 31 -40.96 14.23 -37.66
C ASP A 31 -42.15 14.93 -36.96
N ALA A 32 -42.44 16.17 -37.32
CA ALA A 32 -43.74 16.78 -37.06
C ALA A 32 -44.67 16.52 -38.25
N THR A 33 -45.32 15.36 -38.25
CA THR A 33 -46.40 15.02 -39.17
C THR A 33 -47.47 16.12 -39.20
N ASP A 34 -47.69 16.60 -40.42
CA ASP A 34 -48.88 17.26 -40.95
C ASP A 34 -50.17 17.01 -40.17
N GLN A 35 -50.83 18.11 -39.78
CA GLN A 35 -52.27 18.33 -39.98
C GLN A 35 -52.64 19.73 -39.50
N THR A 36 -52.58 20.71 -40.40
CA THR A 36 -53.73 21.58 -40.73
C THR A 36 -53.35 22.48 -41.90
N GLU A 37 -54.19 22.42 -42.92
CA GLU A 37 -54.16 23.20 -44.15
C GLU A 37 -54.09 24.70 -43.86
N ASP A 38 -53.08 25.39 -44.40
CA ASP A 38 -53.32 26.52 -45.29
C ASP A 38 -52.02 27.00 -45.97
N ALA A 39 -52.13 27.17 -47.28
CA ALA A 39 -51.04 27.52 -48.18
C ALA A 39 -50.55 28.95 -47.97
N VAL A 40 -49.30 29.15 -47.55
CA VAL A 40 -48.47 30.30 -47.96
C VAL A 40 -47.01 29.87 -48.11
N ASN A 41 -46.49 29.95 -49.33
CA ASN A 41 -45.06 29.99 -49.64
C ASN A 41 -44.43 31.19 -48.91
N THR A 42 -43.87 30.99 -47.72
CA THR A 42 -42.98 31.96 -47.09
C THR A 42 -41.55 31.44 -47.18
N LYS A 43 -40.75 32.08 -48.07
CA LYS A 43 -39.29 31.99 -48.02
C LYS A 43 -38.83 32.11 -46.56
N PRO A 44 -37.81 31.35 -46.13
CA PRO A 44 -37.27 31.54 -44.79
C PRO A 44 -36.89 33.01 -44.62
N ASN A 45 -37.42 33.66 -43.58
CA ASN A 45 -37.10 35.05 -43.28
C ASN A 45 -35.57 35.17 -43.21
N ASP A 46 -34.96 36.14 -43.90
CA ASP A 46 -33.49 36.29 -44.02
C ASP A 46 -32.80 36.26 -42.64
N PHE A 47 -33.49 36.73 -41.60
CA PHE A 47 -33.06 36.64 -40.21
C PHE A 47 -32.82 35.18 -39.71
N ALA A 48 -33.70 34.25 -40.09
CA ALA A 48 -33.58 32.84 -39.71
C ALA A 48 -32.40 32.16 -40.44
N ILE A 49 -32.16 32.52 -41.71
CA ILE A 49 -31.02 32.01 -42.49
C ILE A 49 -29.70 32.55 -41.92
N ALA A 50 -29.66 33.84 -41.57
CA ALA A 50 -28.53 34.48 -40.91
C ALA A 50 -28.16 33.80 -39.59
N LEU A 51 -29.15 33.58 -38.71
CA LEU A 51 -28.95 32.91 -37.43
C LEU A 51 -28.46 31.46 -37.61
N ARG A 52 -28.98 30.75 -38.61
CA ARG A 52 -28.54 29.41 -38.97
C ARG A 52 -27.08 29.39 -39.42
N ALA A 53 -26.69 30.29 -40.34
CA ALA A 53 -25.32 30.40 -40.85
C ALA A 53 -24.31 30.67 -39.72
N GLN A 54 -24.63 31.60 -38.82
CA GLN A 54 -23.79 31.91 -37.64
C GLN A 54 -23.61 30.72 -36.70
N ARG A 55 -24.70 30.00 -36.37
CA ARG A 55 -24.62 28.82 -35.51
C ARG A 55 -23.81 27.70 -36.17
N MET A 56 -23.98 27.49 -37.48
CA MET A 56 -23.20 26.50 -38.22
C MET A 56 -21.70 26.84 -38.17
N LEU A 57 -21.34 28.10 -38.40
CA LEU A 57 -19.95 28.56 -38.33
C LEU A 57 -19.35 28.38 -36.91
N GLU A 58 -20.11 28.68 -35.86
CA GLU A 58 -19.65 28.48 -34.48
C GLU A 58 -19.35 27.00 -34.18
N ILE A 59 -20.23 26.09 -34.61
CA ILE A 59 -20.03 24.64 -34.43
C ILE A 59 -18.81 24.16 -35.22
N ALA A 60 -18.62 24.66 -36.45
CA ALA A 60 -17.49 24.30 -37.29
C ALA A 60 -16.16 24.76 -36.68
N ASN A 61 -16.09 25.99 -36.17
CA ASN A 61 -14.92 26.52 -35.45
C ASN A 61 -14.59 25.68 -34.20
N ARG A 62 -15.60 25.31 -33.41
CA ARG A 62 -15.41 24.42 -32.25
C ARG A 62 -14.90 23.04 -32.67
N THR A 63 -15.33 22.54 -33.82
CA THR A 63 -14.87 21.27 -34.37
C THR A 63 -13.42 21.37 -34.84
N ALA A 64 -13.05 22.44 -35.52
CA ALA A 64 -11.67 22.71 -35.93
C ALA A 64 -10.71 22.73 -34.73
N MET A 65 -11.00 23.52 -33.69
CA MET A 65 -10.19 23.57 -32.47
C MET A 65 -9.99 22.19 -31.82
N ARG A 66 -11.01 21.32 -31.84
CA ARG A 66 -10.92 19.97 -31.28
C ARG A 66 -10.00 19.07 -32.11
N ILE A 67 -10.06 19.17 -33.43
CA ILE A 67 -9.20 18.41 -34.34
C ILE A 67 -7.75 18.90 -34.21
N GLU A 68 -7.54 20.21 -34.13
CA GLU A 68 -6.24 20.82 -33.93
C GLU A 68 -5.58 20.35 -32.62
N PHE A 69 -6.31 20.42 -31.50
CA PHE A 69 -5.80 19.90 -30.22
C PHE A 69 -5.46 18.40 -30.28
N PHE A 70 -6.26 17.62 -31.01
CA PHE A 70 -5.97 16.20 -31.20
C PHE A 70 -4.69 15.97 -32.02
N ILE A 71 -4.48 16.75 -33.07
CA ILE A 71 -3.24 16.74 -33.86
C ILE A 71 -2.03 17.10 -32.99
N GLU A 72 -2.11 18.16 -32.18
CA GLU A 72 -1.05 18.54 -31.24
C GLU A 72 -0.67 17.38 -30.32
N LYS A 73 -1.67 16.67 -29.76
CA LYS A 73 -1.43 15.52 -28.88
C LYS A 73 -0.73 14.35 -29.57
N ILE A 74 -0.92 14.19 -30.87
CA ILE A 74 -0.20 13.18 -31.67
C ILE A 74 1.27 13.57 -31.79
N TYR A 75 1.55 14.83 -32.15
CA TYR A 75 2.92 15.33 -32.28
C TYR A 75 3.69 15.42 -30.96
N ASP A 76 2.99 15.70 -29.84
CA ASP A 76 3.57 15.65 -28.49
C ASP A 76 4.06 14.24 -28.09
N ASN A 77 3.65 13.19 -28.81
CA ASN A 77 4.01 11.81 -28.52
C ASN A 77 5.16 11.34 -29.43
N GLU A 78 6.39 11.65 -29.02
CA GLU A 78 7.62 11.28 -29.75
C GLU A 78 7.69 9.79 -30.12
N THR A 79 7.17 8.90 -29.25
CA THR A 79 7.16 7.47 -29.52
C THR A 79 6.18 7.10 -30.63
N LEU A 80 4.99 7.70 -30.65
CA LEU A 80 4.02 7.49 -31.72
C LEU A 80 4.54 8.05 -33.06
N ILE A 81 5.17 9.22 -33.04
CA ILE A 81 5.78 9.82 -34.23
C ILE A 81 6.87 8.90 -34.80
N GLY A 82 7.78 8.40 -33.97
CA GLY A 82 8.81 7.45 -34.42
C GLY A 82 8.22 6.18 -35.04
N VAL A 83 7.18 5.61 -34.43
CA VAL A 83 6.50 4.42 -35.00
C VAL A 83 5.83 4.73 -36.35
N LEU A 84 5.20 5.89 -36.49
CA LEU A 84 4.57 6.29 -37.75
C LEU A 84 5.62 6.57 -38.84
N GLU A 85 6.80 7.08 -38.47
CA GLU A 85 7.92 7.27 -39.39
C GLU A 85 8.47 5.92 -39.88
N ASP A 86 8.72 4.99 -38.96
CA ASP A 86 9.21 3.64 -39.27
C ASP A 86 8.24 2.87 -40.19
N ASP A 87 6.93 3.05 -39.99
CA ASP A 87 5.89 2.42 -40.79
C ASP A 87 5.55 3.19 -42.09
N GLY A 88 6.24 4.31 -42.36
CA GLY A 88 6.03 5.12 -43.57
C GLY A 88 4.69 5.88 -43.61
N LEU A 89 3.99 5.98 -42.48
CA LEU A 89 2.68 6.61 -42.34
C LEU A 89 2.77 8.10 -41.95
N LEU A 90 3.96 8.60 -41.64
CA LEU A 90 4.15 9.99 -41.24
C LEU A 90 3.74 10.97 -42.36
N SER A 91 4.09 10.67 -43.61
CA SER A 91 3.69 11.46 -44.78
C SER A 91 2.16 11.50 -44.95
N ASP A 92 1.47 10.39 -44.69
CA ASP A 92 0.00 10.32 -44.76
C ASP A 92 -0.66 11.15 -43.64
N LEU A 93 -0.08 11.13 -42.43
CA LEU A 93 -0.51 11.98 -41.32
C LEU A 93 -0.34 13.46 -41.69
N GLU A 94 0.85 13.84 -42.15
CA GLU A 94 1.17 15.22 -42.54
C GLU A 94 0.28 15.72 -43.67
N GLY A 95 -0.02 14.88 -44.67
CA GLY A 95 -0.95 15.20 -45.74
C GLY A 95 -2.37 15.51 -45.23
N ASN A 96 -2.86 14.74 -44.25
CA ASN A 96 -4.17 15.01 -43.62
C ASN A 96 -4.15 16.26 -42.74
N VAL A 97 -3.03 16.54 -42.04
CA VAL A 97 -2.86 17.76 -41.26
C VAL A 97 -2.80 18.99 -42.15
N ALA A 98 -2.13 18.91 -43.31
CA ALA A 98 -2.12 19.97 -44.31
C ALA A 98 -3.52 20.22 -44.88
N LEU A 99 -4.25 19.15 -45.24
CA LEU A 99 -5.64 19.25 -45.70
C LEU A 99 -6.55 19.91 -44.65
N PHE A 100 -6.40 19.55 -43.38
CA PHE A 100 -7.11 20.18 -42.27
C PHE A 100 -6.86 21.69 -42.21
N ARG A 101 -5.59 22.11 -42.24
CA ARG A 101 -5.21 23.53 -42.18
C ARG A 101 -5.77 24.31 -43.36
N ASN A 102 -5.62 23.79 -44.59
CA ASN A 102 -6.19 24.44 -45.77
C ASN A 102 -7.72 24.55 -45.70
N THR A 103 -8.38 23.57 -45.08
CA THR A 103 -9.86 23.59 -44.90
C THR A 103 -10.30 24.68 -43.93
N THR A 104 -9.44 25.14 -43.00
CA THR A 104 -9.81 26.23 -42.08
C THR A 104 -10.06 27.55 -42.80
N ASP A 105 -9.46 27.76 -43.98
CA ASP A 105 -9.71 28.94 -44.82
C ASP A 105 -11.19 29.07 -45.22
N LEU A 106 -11.90 27.94 -45.41
CA LEU A 106 -13.35 27.95 -45.69
C LEU A 106 -14.18 28.51 -44.52
N LEU A 107 -13.68 28.42 -43.28
CA LEU A 107 -14.35 29.03 -42.13
C LEU A 107 -14.17 30.55 -42.13
N ASP A 108 -13.00 31.04 -42.55
CA ASP A 108 -12.74 32.47 -42.72
C ASP A 108 -13.58 33.03 -43.88
N GLU A 109 -13.67 32.30 -44.99
CA GLU A 109 -14.56 32.65 -46.11
C GLU A 109 -16.04 32.64 -45.70
N ALA A 110 -16.48 31.66 -44.91
CA ALA A 110 -17.83 31.64 -44.37
C ALA A 110 -18.11 32.84 -43.44
N SER A 111 -17.13 33.23 -42.61
CA SER A 111 -17.22 34.42 -41.77
C SER A 111 -17.35 35.70 -42.63
N ALA A 112 -16.55 35.81 -43.69
CA ALA A 112 -16.63 36.93 -44.63
C ALA A 112 -17.99 36.97 -45.36
N ALA A 113 -18.52 35.82 -45.78
CA ALA A 113 -19.82 35.71 -46.42
C ALA A 113 -20.97 36.13 -45.49
N ILE A 114 -20.92 35.76 -44.20
CA ILE A 114 -21.89 36.25 -43.19
C ILE A 114 -21.85 37.78 -43.07
N ASN A 115 -20.65 38.38 -43.06
CA ASN A 115 -20.50 39.84 -43.00
C ASN A 115 -21.01 40.55 -44.26
N ALA A 116 -20.90 39.89 -45.42
CA ALA A 116 -21.47 40.36 -46.69
C ALA A 116 -22.98 40.09 -46.83
N SER A 117 -23.62 39.49 -45.82
CA SER A 117 -25.01 39.01 -45.86
C SER A 117 -25.28 37.93 -46.92
N ASP A 118 -24.24 37.26 -47.42
CA ASP A 118 -24.32 36.08 -48.26
C ASP A 118 -24.42 34.82 -47.39
N TYR A 119 -25.61 34.59 -46.83
CA TYR A 119 -25.82 33.49 -45.89
C TYR A 119 -25.84 32.11 -46.58
N GLU A 120 -26.24 32.03 -47.85
CA GLU A 120 -26.20 30.79 -48.62
C GLU A 120 -24.75 30.37 -48.91
N GLY A 121 -23.89 31.32 -49.32
CA GLY A 121 -22.45 31.10 -49.48
C GLY A 121 -21.78 30.68 -48.17
N ALA A 122 -22.13 31.33 -47.05
CA ALA A 122 -21.62 30.94 -45.74
C ALA A 122 -22.01 29.51 -45.35
N ILE A 123 -23.27 29.12 -45.59
CA ILE A 123 -23.75 27.76 -45.31
C ILE A 123 -23.04 26.74 -46.19
N ALA A 124 -22.80 27.04 -47.47
CA ALA A 124 -22.06 26.16 -48.38
C ALA A 124 -20.62 25.93 -47.90
N ASN A 125 -19.89 27.00 -47.59
CA ASN A 125 -18.51 26.93 -47.10
C ASN A 125 -18.40 26.15 -45.79
N VAL A 126 -19.29 26.40 -44.82
CA VAL A 126 -19.30 25.66 -43.55
C VAL A 126 -19.61 24.18 -43.77
N THR A 127 -20.53 23.87 -44.69
CA THR A 127 -20.91 22.47 -44.98
C THR A 127 -19.74 21.71 -45.59
N GLU A 128 -19.02 22.34 -46.52
CA GLU A 128 -17.82 21.77 -47.13
C GLU A 128 -16.71 21.57 -46.10
N ALA A 129 -16.42 22.59 -45.28
CA ALA A 129 -15.43 22.49 -44.21
C ALA A 129 -15.71 21.33 -43.25
N MET A 130 -16.96 21.19 -42.80
CA MET A 130 -17.39 20.12 -41.89
C MET A 130 -17.29 18.72 -42.52
N LYS A 131 -17.51 18.60 -43.83
CA LYS A 131 -17.33 17.34 -44.55
C LYS A 131 -15.85 16.95 -44.56
N THR A 132 -14.96 17.87 -44.92
CA THR A 132 -13.52 17.62 -44.97
C THR A 132 -12.94 17.37 -43.58
N PHE A 133 -13.37 18.11 -42.55
CA PHE A 133 -12.99 17.84 -41.15
C PHE A 133 -13.35 16.42 -40.70
N ARG A 134 -14.53 15.92 -41.09
CA ARG A 134 -14.94 14.55 -40.77
C ARG A 134 -14.04 13.52 -41.45
N GLU A 135 -13.65 13.77 -42.69
CA GLU A 135 -12.78 12.87 -43.47
C GLU A 135 -11.36 12.85 -42.89
N VAL A 136 -10.77 14.01 -42.65
CA VAL A 136 -9.48 14.18 -41.96
C VAL A 136 -9.48 13.45 -40.62
N TYR A 137 -10.47 13.73 -39.76
CA TYR A 137 -10.52 13.14 -38.43
C TYR A 137 -10.55 11.61 -38.48
N ARG A 138 -11.34 11.04 -39.41
CA ARG A 138 -11.39 9.58 -39.62
C ARG A 138 -10.07 9.03 -40.16
N ALA A 139 -9.43 9.73 -41.10
CA ALA A 139 -8.15 9.33 -41.66
C ALA A 139 -7.06 9.32 -40.59
N ILE A 140 -6.93 10.39 -39.81
CA ILE A 140 -5.98 10.48 -38.70
C ILE A 140 -6.21 9.35 -37.69
N HIS A 141 -7.47 9.08 -37.31
CA HIS A 141 -7.79 7.96 -36.41
C HIS A 141 -7.42 6.59 -36.97
N ARG A 142 -7.59 6.38 -38.29
CA ARG A 142 -7.18 5.14 -38.96
C ARG A 142 -5.67 4.98 -38.98
N ILE A 143 -4.94 6.06 -39.26
CA ILE A 143 -3.48 6.09 -39.29
C ILE A 143 -2.93 5.72 -37.91
N ILE A 144 -3.42 6.34 -36.84
CA ILE A 144 -2.84 6.11 -35.50
C ILE A 144 -3.44 4.92 -34.74
N GLY A 145 -4.63 4.43 -35.14
CA GLY A 145 -5.46 3.56 -34.30
C GLY A 145 -4.80 2.25 -33.86
N LYS A 146 -4.00 1.62 -34.73
CA LYS A 146 -3.27 0.38 -34.40
C LYS A 146 -2.08 0.64 -33.47
N HIS A 147 -1.39 1.77 -33.67
CA HIS A 147 -0.17 2.11 -32.94
C HIS A 147 -0.47 2.64 -31.53
N VAL A 148 -1.57 3.40 -31.36
CA VAL A 148 -2.03 3.85 -30.02
C VAL A 148 -2.45 2.67 -29.14
N ALA A 149 -3.11 1.66 -29.71
CA ALA A 149 -3.46 0.43 -28.99
C ALA A 149 -2.20 -0.37 -28.60
N ALA A 150 -1.23 -0.49 -29.52
CA ALA A 150 0.04 -1.17 -29.27
C ALA A 150 0.88 -0.48 -28.18
N LEU A 151 0.94 0.86 -28.18
CA LEU A 151 1.66 1.66 -27.17
C LEU A 151 1.00 1.56 -25.79
N ASN A 152 -0.34 1.58 -25.72
CA ASN A 152 -1.04 1.36 -24.46
C ASN A 152 -0.80 -0.06 -23.91
N ASN A 153 -0.81 -1.07 -24.79
CA ASN A 153 -0.51 -2.45 -24.42
C ASN A 153 0.94 -2.62 -23.96
N SER A 154 1.91 -1.93 -24.57
CA SER A 154 3.31 -1.98 -24.14
C SER A 154 3.52 -1.34 -22.76
N GLY A 155 2.83 -0.24 -22.46
CA GLY A 155 2.81 0.39 -21.14
C GLY A 155 2.22 -0.51 -20.06
N ILE A 156 1.10 -1.19 -20.36
CA ILE A 156 0.47 -2.16 -19.46
C ILE A 156 1.38 -3.38 -19.25
N ALA A 157 1.96 -3.92 -20.32
CA ALA A 157 2.89 -5.04 -20.28
C ALA A 157 4.08 -4.76 -19.34
N ARG A 158 4.71 -3.58 -19.46
CA ARG A 158 5.79 -3.16 -18.57
C ARG A 158 5.32 -3.03 -17.13
N GLY A 159 4.13 -2.48 -16.91
CA GLY A 159 3.53 -2.34 -15.57
C GLY A 159 3.30 -3.70 -14.88
N LEU A 160 2.84 -4.70 -15.62
CA LEU A 160 2.60 -6.05 -15.11
C LEU A 160 3.90 -6.75 -14.68
N ILE A 161 4.95 -6.68 -15.51
CA ILE A 161 6.26 -7.26 -15.16
C ILE A 161 6.82 -6.65 -13.88
N VAL A 162 6.77 -5.32 -13.74
CA VAL A 162 7.23 -4.63 -12.53
C VAL A 162 6.41 -5.05 -11.30
N ALA A 163 5.10 -5.25 -11.45
CA ALA A 163 4.24 -5.69 -10.36
C ALA A 163 4.54 -7.14 -9.94
N MET A 164 4.83 -8.03 -10.89
CA MET A 164 5.23 -9.42 -10.60
C MET A 164 6.58 -9.47 -9.87
N GLN A 165 7.58 -8.68 -10.30
CA GLN A 165 8.87 -8.57 -9.61
C GLN A 165 8.70 -8.14 -8.14
N ARG A 166 7.90 -7.08 -7.90
CA ARG A 166 7.59 -6.64 -6.52
C ARG A 166 6.89 -7.72 -5.69
N ALA A 167 6.07 -8.55 -6.32
CA ALA A 167 5.41 -9.66 -5.64
C ALA A 167 6.42 -10.76 -5.27
N LEU A 168 7.37 -11.08 -6.14
CA LEU A 168 8.49 -12.00 -5.86
C LEU A 168 9.38 -11.48 -4.72
N ASP A 169 9.77 -10.20 -4.74
CA ASP A 169 10.52 -9.56 -3.63
C ASP A 169 9.77 -9.70 -2.29
N ARG A 170 8.43 -9.59 -2.33
CA ARG A 170 7.60 -9.77 -1.14
C ARG A 170 7.62 -11.22 -0.66
N ILE A 171 7.65 -12.19 -1.55
CA ILE A 171 7.82 -13.61 -1.20
C ILE A 171 9.16 -13.82 -0.51
N GLU A 172 10.26 -13.32 -1.07
CA GLU A 172 11.60 -13.46 -0.47
C GLU A 172 11.65 -12.90 0.95
N ARG A 173 11.07 -11.72 1.18
CA ARG A 173 10.98 -11.14 2.53
C ARG A 173 10.18 -12.00 3.49
N ILE A 174 9.13 -12.66 3.02
CA ILE A 174 8.34 -13.59 3.83
C ILE A 174 9.18 -14.83 4.15
N GLU A 175 9.90 -15.37 3.15
CA GLU A 175 10.81 -16.52 3.27
C GLU A 175 11.89 -16.35 4.34
N MET A 176 12.31 -15.12 4.60
CA MET A 176 13.28 -14.78 5.65
C MET A 176 12.68 -14.75 7.07
N LEU A 177 11.36 -14.91 7.24
CA LEU A 177 10.73 -14.84 8.55
C LEU A 177 10.94 -16.14 9.35
N PRO A 178 11.26 -16.06 10.66
CA PRO A 178 11.52 -17.23 11.50
C PRO A 178 10.26 -18.05 11.85
N LEU A 179 9.07 -17.60 11.41
CA LEU A 179 7.78 -18.23 11.68
C LEU A 179 7.28 -19.11 10.52
N ILE A 180 8.08 -19.28 9.47
CA ILE A 180 7.67 -20.06 8.32
C ILE A 180 7.49 -21.53 8.65
N ASN A 181 6.45 -22.11 8.06
CA ASN A 181 6.13 -23.53 8.13
C ASN A 181 5.81 -24.06 6.73
N GLU A 182 5.67 -25.38 6.62
CA GLU A 182 5.44 -26.07 5.35
C GLU A 182 4.24 -25.54 4.57
N ASN A 183 3.12 -25.24 5.24
CA ASN A 183 1.92 -24.71 4.60
C ASN A 183 2.17 -23.33 3.97
N VAL A 184 2.90 -22.47 4.67
CA VAL A 184 3.29 -21.15 4.16
C VAL A 184 4.26 -21.33 2.98
N THR A 185 5.28 -22.17 3.12
CA THR A 185 6.24 -22.44 2.05
C THR A 185 5.57 -22.98 0.79
N SER A 186 4.60 -23.90 0.94
CA SER A 186 3.83 -24.46 -0.19
C SER A 186 3.07 -23.37 -0.95
N LEU A 187 2.34 -22.49 -0.26
CA LEU A 187 1.62 -21.36 -0.87
C LEU A 187 2.56 -20.39 -1.59
N LEU A 188 3.73 -20.12 -1.02
CA LEU A 188 4.72 -19.22 -1.64
C LEU A 188 5.34 -19.85 -2.89
N ASN A 189 5.62 -21.15 -2.87
CA ASN A 189 6.11 -21.87 -4.05
C ASN A 189 5.08 -21.91 -5.17
N GLU A 190 3.81 -22.15 -4.85
CA GLU A 190 2.72 -22.06 -5.84
C GLU A 190 2.60 -20.63 -6.39
N ALA A 191 2.70 -19.61 -5.54
CA ALA A 191 2.69 -18.22 -5.98
C ALA A 191 3.84 -17.90 -6.96
N LYS A 192 5.05 -18.45 -6.73
CA LYS A 192 6.19 -18.29 -7.64
C LYS A 192 5.92 -18.86 -9.03
N GLN A 193 5.16 -19.96 -9.14
CA GLN A 193 4.80 -20.55 -10.43
C GLN A 193 3.94 -19.59 -11.26
N TYR A 194 2.92 -18.97 -10.65
CA TYR A 194 2.13 -17.92 -11.31
C TYR A 194 2.92 -16.64 -11.59
N LEU A 195 3.98 -16.37 -10.82
CA LEU A 195 4.79 -15.16 -10.96
C LEU A 195 6.04 -15.35 -11.84
N ASN A 196 6.03 -16.34 -12.74
CA ASN A 196 7.14 -16.60 -13.66
C ASN A 196 7.31 -15.44 -14.67
N ILE A 197 8.34 -14.62 -14.46
CA ILE A 197 8.64 -13.44 -15.29
C ILE A 197 9.00 -13.80 -16.72
N THR A 198 9.68 -14.92 -16.95
CA THR A 198 10.07 -15.35 -18.30
C THR A 198 8.84 -15.70 -19.12
N ALA A 199 7.97 -16.57 -18.58
CA ALA A 199 6.71 -16.93 -19.22
C ALA A 199 5.81 -15.71 -19.44
N ALA A 200 5.74 -14.79 -18.46
CA ALA A 200 4.96 -13.57 -18.61
C ALA A 200 5.48 -12.66 -19.74
N LYS A 201 6.80 -12.58 -19.96
CA LYS A 201 7.35 -11.81 -21.08
C LYS A 201 6.97 -12.41 -22.44
N GLU A 202 7.00 -13.74 -22.56
CA GLU A 202 6.57 -14.45 -23.77
C GLU A 202 5.09 -14.19 -24.06
N MET A 203 4.22 -14.38 -23.06
CA MET A 203 2.78 -14.11 -23.18
C MET A 203 2.48 -12.65 -23.55
N LEU A 204 3.23 -11.69 -22.99
CA LEU A 204 3.07 -10.28 -23.33
C LEU A 204 3.54 -9.95 -24.75
N ALA A 205 4.58 -10.63 -25.24
CA ALA A 205 5.02 -10.51 -26.63
C ALA A 205 3.97 -11.04 -27.61
N GLU A 206 3.22 -12.07 -27.22
CA GLU A 206 2.06 -12.60 -27.94
C GLU A 206 0.78 -11.75 -27.78
N GLY A 207 0.84 -10.65 -27.00
CA GLY A 207 -0.29 -9.77 -26.75
C GLY A 207 -1.29 -10.26 -25.68
N ASN A 208 -0.97 -11.35 -24.97
CA ASN A 208 -1.83 -11.93 -23.96
C ASN A 208 -1.72 -11.22 -22.59
N VAL A 209 -2.14 -9.96 -22.57
CA VAL A 209 -2.08 -9.09 -21.37
C VAL A 209 -3.01 -9.58 -20.25
N THR A 210 -4.18 -10.09 -20.61
CA THR A 210 -5.22 -10.52 -19.67
C THR A 210 -4.76 -11.71 -18.82
N GLU A 211 -4.14 -12.72 -19.46
CA GLU A 211 -3.67 -13.91 -18.74
C GLU A 211 -2.53 -13.59 -17.78
N VAL A 212 -1.62 -12.69 -18.17
CA VAL A 212 -0.53 -12.23 -17.29
C VAL A 212 -1.09 -11.45 -16.09
N ALA A 213 -2.12 -10.62 -16.30
CA ALA A 213 -2.81 -9.95 -15.21
C ALA A 213 -3.52 -10.95 -14.27
N HIS A 214 -4.13 -12.00 -14.82
CA HIS A 214 -4.74 -13.07 -14.05
C HIS A 214 -3.71 -13.81 -13.17
N ASN A 215 -2.58 -14.21 -13.76
CA ASN A 215 -1.48 -14.86 -13.06
C ASN A 215 -0.93 -14.00 -11.92
N LEU A 216 -0.70 -12.71 -12.16
CA LEU A 216 -0.30 -11.77 -11.12
C LEU A 216 -1.33 -11.69 -9.98
N ALA A 217 -2.63 -11.67 -10.29
CA ALA A 217 -3.69 -11.64 -9.29
C ALA A 217 -3.70 -12.93 -8.46
N ARG A 218 -3.57 -14.09 -9.11
CA ARG A 218 -3.54 -15.40 -8.45
C ARG A 218 -2.33 -15.57 -7.54
N GLY A 219 -1.15 -15.18 -8.00
CA GLY A 219 0.07 -15.16 -7.17
C GLY A 219 -0.10 -14.27 -5.94
N ASN A 220 -0.68 -13.07 -6.09
CA ASN A 220 -0.95 -12.18 -4.95
C ASN A 220 -1.96 -12.76 -3.95
N GLN A 221 -2.98 -13.49 -4.43
CA GLN A 221 -3.95 -14.17 -3.57
C GLN A 221 -3.26 -15.21 -2.68
N LEU A 222 -2.39 -16.04 -3.24
CA LEU A 222 -1.64 -17.06 -2.51
C LEU A 222 -0.69 -16.43 -1.47
N ILE A 223 0.00 -15.35 -1.83
CA ILE A 223 0.84 -14.60 -0.88
C ILE A 223 0.01 -14.02 0.27
N SER A 224 -1.21 -13.55 0.00
CA SER A 224 -2.13 -13.05 1.02
C SER A 224 -2.55 -14.15 2.00
N GLN A 225 -2.87 -15.35 1.48
CA GLN A 225 -3.18 -16.52 2.30
C GLN A 225 -1.99 -16.92 3.18
N ALA A 226 -0.77 -16.96 2.62
CA ALA A 226 0.45 -17.20 3.38
C ALA A 226 0.62 -16.19 4.53
N TYR A 227 0.40 -14.91 4.26
CA TYR A 227 0.47 -13.85 5.29
C TYR A 227 -0.60 -14.03 6.39
N GLN A 228 -1.80 -14.47 6.05
CA GLN A 228 -2.86 -14.75 7.03
C GLN A 228 -2.49 -15.90 7.96
N LEU A 229 -1.89 -16.98 7.44
CA LEU A 229 -1.40 -18.08 8.26
C LEU A 229 -0.31 -17.62 9.22
N LEU A 230 0.68 -16.86 8.74
CA LEU A 230 1.73 -16.27 9.58
C LEU A 230 1.14 -15.36 10.67
N ARG A 231 0.15 -14.53 10.31
CA ARG A 231 -0.52 -13.64 11.27
C ARG A 231 -1.25 -14.43 12.35
N LYS A 232 -1.90 -15.54 12.00
CA LYS A 232 -2.59 -16.42 12.95
C LYS A 232 -1.59 -17.06 13.92
N GLU A 233 -0.48 -17.59 13.40
CA GLU A 233 0.56 -18.21 14.22
C GLU A 233 1.24 -17.21 15.14
N ALA A 234 1.61 -16.03 14.62
CA ALA A 234 2.19 -14.96 15.41
C ALA A 234 1.26 -14.52 16.56
N ARG A 235 -0.05 -14.39 16.30
CA ARG A 235 -1.04 -14.09 17.33
C ARG A 235 -1.10 -15.17 18.41
N MET A 236 -1.10 -16.44 18.01
CA MET A 236 -1.11 -17.56 18.96
C MET A 236 0.12 -17.51 19.86
N MET A 237 1.32 -17.30 19.29
CA MET A 237 2.55 -17.20 20.06
C MET A 237 2.57 -16.00 21.00
N ILE A 238 2.06 -14.86 20.56
CA ILE A 238 1.90 -13.67 21.42
C ILE A 238 1.01 -14.00 22.61
N TRP A 239 -0.16 -14.62 22.39
CA TRP A 239 -1.05 -15.02 23.47
C TRP A 239 -0.40 -16.01 24.45
N LYS A 240 0.30 -17.03 23.95
CA LYS A 240 1.07 -17.96 24.78
C LYS A 240 2.12 -17.23 25.63
N ARG A 241 2.84 -16.27 25.05
CA ARG A 241 3.85 -15.47 25.76
C ARG A 241 3.22 -14.56 26.83
N MET A 242 2.09 -13.93 26.53
CA MET A 242 1.35 -13.08 27.46
C MET A 242 0.78 -13.88 28.63
N GLY A 243 0.21 -15.06 28.37
CA GLY A 243 -0.24 -15.98 29.42
C GLY A 243 0.91 -16.40 30.35
N ARG A 244 2.06 -16.79 29.78
CA ARG A 244 3.27 -17.10 30.59
C ARG A 244 3.72 -15.92 31.42
N PHE A 245 3.72 -14.72 30.86
CA PHE A 245 4.11 -13.50 31.58
C PHE A 245 3.17 -13.23 32.77
N LEU A 246 1.85 -13.32 32.57
CA LEU A 246 0.86 -13.13 33.63
C LEU A 246 1.04 -14.16 34.76
N ASN A 247 1.27 -15.42 34.41
CA ASN A 247 1.55 -16.47 35.40
C ASN A 247 2.84 -16.19 36.19
N ASN A 248 3.88 -15.68 35.53
CA ASN A 248 5.11 -15.26 36.20
C ASN A 248 4.90 -14.05 37.11
N MET A 249 4.03 -13.11 36.73
CA MET A 249 3.69 -11.96 37.57
C MET A 249 2.88 -12.37 38.80
N GLU A 250 1.95 -13.32 38.68
CA GLU A 250 1.24 -13.88 39.83
C GLU A 250 2.17 -14.59 40.82
N ARG A 251 3.19 -15.31 40.32
CA ARG A 251 4.23 -15.87 41.21
C ARG A 251 5.10 -14.79 41.84
N SER A 252 5.36 -13.72 41.10
CA SER A 252 6.18 -12.61 41.59
C SER A 252 5.46 -11.79 42.65
N SER A 253 4.12 -11.64 42.60
CA SER A 253 3.38 -10.95 43.68
C SER A 253 3.57 -11.67 45.00
N ARG A 254 3.47 -13.00 45.01
CA ARG A 254 3.72 -13.83 46.19
C ARG A 254 5.15 -13.63 46.73
N ARG A 255 6.15 -13.55 45.85
CA ARG A 255 7.55 -13.29 46.25
C ARG A 255 7.74 -11.89 46.86
N ILE A 256 7.07 -10.87 46.32
CA ILE A 256 7.11 -9.52 46.91
C ILE A 256 6.49 -9.51 48.30
N LEU A 257 5.36 -10.18 48.52
CA LEU A 257 4.75 -10.27 49.86
C LEU A 257 5.68 -10.94 50.88
N VAL A 258 6.40 -11.98 50.46
CA VAL A 258 7.45 -12.59 51.31
C VAL A 258 8.58 -11.60 51.60
N LYS A 259 9.04 -10.84 50.60
CA LYS A 259 10.06 -9.78 50.81
C LYS A 259 9.58 -8.69 51.75
N ILE A 260 8.32 -8.27 51.66
CA ILE A 260 7.69 -7.33 52.60
C ILE A 260 7.74 -7.89 54.02
N ALA A 261 7.30 -9.13 54.23
CA ALA A 261 7.31 -9.76 55.54
C ALA A 261 8.73 -9.87 56.13
N LEU A 262 9.73 -10.20 55.30
CA LEU A 262 11.13 -10.22 55.70
C LEU A 262 11.64 -8.82 56.07
N ALA A 263 11.33 -7.80 55.27
CA ALA A 263 11.72 -6.42 55.55
C ALA A 263 11.14 -5.93 56.88
N LYS A 264 9.87 -6.25 57.17
CA LYS A 264 9.24 -5.95 58.48
C LYS A 264 9.99 -6.62 59.64
N LYS A 265 10.36 -7.90 59.49
CA LYS A 265 11.15 -8.63 60.51
C LYS A 265 12.54 -8.00 60.73
N MET A 266 13.12 -7.41 59.69
CA MET A 266 14.39 -6.69 59.75
C MET A 266 14.22 -5.22 60.20
N GLY A 267 13.06 -4.84 60.75
CA GLY A 267 12.84 -3.48 61.27
C GLY A 267 12.72 -2.38 60.20
N VAL A 268 12.58 -2.73 58.93
CA VAL A 268 12.33 -1.75 57.86
C VAL A 268 10.92 -1.18 57.99
N ASN A 269 10.77 0.15 57.93
CA ASN A 269 9.47 0.80 57.91
C ASN A 269 8.77 0.63 56.55
N VAL A 270 8.15 -0.54 56.34
CA VAL A 270 7.46 -0.87 55.09
C VAL A 270 6.25 0.03 54.84
N SER A 271 5.58 0.53 55.89
CA SER A 271 4.43 1.44 55.72
C SER A 271 4.85 2.73 55.02
N ALA A 272 5.99 3.32 55.37
CA ALA A 272 6.52 4.50 54.69
C ALA A 272 6.87 4.22 53.22
N ILE A 273 7.43 3.04 52.91
CA ILE A 273 7.73 2.63 51.52
C ILE A 273 6.43 2.51 50.70
N LEU A 274 5.39 1.92 51.30
CA LEU A 274 4.10 1.78 50.64
C LEU A 274 3.46 3.16 50.38
N GLU A 275 3.50 4.06 51.35
CA GLU A 275 2.99 5.44 51.21
C GLU A 275 3.73 6.22 50.11
N GLU A 276 5.06 6.12 50.03
CA GLU A 276 5.87 6.73 48.95
C GLU A 276 5.45 6.21 47.57
N LEU A 277 5.06 4.94 47.50
CA LEU A 277 4.56 4.31 46.28
C LEU A 277 3.07 4.57 46.02
N GLY A 278 2.39 5.31 46.90
CA GLY A 278 0.99 5.69 46.79
C GLY A 278 0.00 4.66 47.33
N TYR A 279 0.43 3.77 48.21
CA TYR A 279 -0.39 2.74 48.84
C TYR A 279 -0.52 2.98 50.35
N LYS A 280 -1.73 2.90 50.90
CA LYS A 280 -2.04 3.07 52.32
C LYS A 280 -1.54 1.90 53.16
N ASN A 281 -1.58 0.68 52.61
CA ASN A 281 -1.15 -0.53 53.30
C ASN A 281 -0.84 -1.67 52.32
N GLU A 282 -0.30 -2.77 52.86
CA GLU A 282 0.08 -3.96 52.09
C GLU A 282 -1.13 -4.62 51.41
N THR A 283 -2.31 -4.57 52.04
CA THR A 283 -3.55 -5.11 51.49
C THR A 283 -3.95 -4.37 50.22
N GLU A 284 -3.96 -3.04 50.24
CA GLU A 284 -4.28 -2.21 49.07
C GLU A 284 -3.28 -2.45 47.92
N PHE A 285 -1.98 -2.56 48.23
CA PHE A 285 -0.97 -2.90 47.24
C PHE A 285 -1.23 -4.28 46.60
N LYS A 286 -1.52 -5.30 47.42
CA LYS A 286 -1.83 -6.66 46.98
C LYS A 286 -3.10 -6.69 46.10
N GLU A 287 -4.16 -6.05 46.55
CA GLU A 287 -5.44 -5.97 45.82
C GLU A 287 -5.28 -5.24 44.50
N ASN A 288 -4.53 -4.13 44.47
CA ASN A 288 -4.24 -3.41 43.25
C ASN A 288 -3.48 -4.29 42.24
N LEU A 289 -2.44 -5.01 42.67
CA LEU A 289 -1.71 -5.94 41.79
C LEU A 289 -2.62 -7.05 41.23
N LEU A 290 -3.47 -7.65 42.08
CA LEU A 290 -4.41 -8.69 41.64
C LEU A 290 -5.43 -8.13 40.65
N LYS A 291 -5.96 -6.93 40.91
CA LYS A 291 -6.89 -6.23 40.02
C LYS A 291 -6.26 -5.96 38.66
N MET A 292 -5.00 -5.52 38.61
CA MET A 292 -4.28 -5.30 37.35
C MET A 292 -4.06 -6.60 36.57
N ILE A 293 -3.67 -7.69 37.25
CA ILE A 293 -3.51 -9.02 36.64
C ILE A 293 -4.85 -9.52 36.08
N MET A 294 -5.95 -9.38 36.83
CA MET A 294 -7.28 -9.76 36.38
C MET A 294 -7.76 -8.91 35.21
N ALA A 295 -7.52 -7.60 35.24
CA ALA A 295 -7.86 -6.70 34.13
C ALA A 295 -7.09 -7.05 32.85
N ALA A 296 -5.82 -7.43 32.96
CA ALA A 296 -5.04 -7.91 31.82
C ALA A 296 -5.57 -9.23 31.27
N ARG A 297 -6.02 -10.16 32.14
CA ARG A 297 -6.69 -11.40 31.71
C ARG A 297 -8.03 -11.13 31.03
N GLY A 298 -8.84 -10.21 31.57
CA GLY A 298 -10.14 -9.84 30.99
C GLY A 298 -10.06 -9.12 29.64
N LYS A 299 -8.89 -8.56 29.28
CA LYS A 299 -8.63 -7.91 27.98
C LYS A 299 -7.98 -8.86 26.96
N ALA A 300 -7.99 -10.17 27.21
CA ALA A 300 -7.31 -11.19 26.41
C ALA A 300 -7.80 -11.36 24.96
N GLU A 301 -8.69 -10.50 24.47
CA GLU A 301 -9.05 -10.42 23.06
C GLU A 301 -8.26 -9.33 22.32
N ASN A 302 -7.72 -8.34 23.04
CA ASN A 302 -7.00 -7.20 22.46
C ASN A 302 -5.52 -7.18 22.90
N ILE A 303 -4.65 -7.71 22.04
CA ILE A 303 -3.19 -7.78 22.28
C ILE A 303 -2.61 -6.43 22.69
N LYS A 304 -2.93 -5.35 21.97
CA LYS A 304 -2.35 -4.01 22.23
C LYS A 304 -2.76 -3.49 23.60
N LYS A 305 -4.04 -3.57 23.95
CA LYS A 305 -4.53 -3.14 25.27
C LYS A 305 -3.91 -3.97 26.38
N THR A 306 -3.81 -5.28 26.18
CA THR A 306 -3.24 -6.16 27.20
C THR A 306 -1.74 -5.92 27.38
N LEU A 307 -0.97 -5.68 26.33
CA LEU A 307 0.46 -5.30 26.44
C LEU A 307 0.67 -4.03 27.29
N LEU A 308 -0.19 -3.02 27.15
CA LEU A 308 -0.14 -1.81 27.98
C LEU A 308 -0.39 -2.14 29.46
N GLU A 309 -1.35 -3.01 29.76
CA GLU A 309 -1.57 -3.46 31.14
C GLU A 309 -0.38 -4.27 31.68
N LEU A 310 0.21 -5.16 30.86
CA LEU A 310 1.41 -5.92 31.26
C LEU A 310 2.58 -4.99 31.59
N GLN A 311 2.75 -3.90 30.84
CA GLN A 311 3.76 -2.88 31.13
C GLN A 311 3.51 -2.18 32.45
N LYS A 312 2.27 -1.77 32.75
CA LYS A 312 1.90 -1.17 34.04
C LYS A 312 2.15 -2.12 35.21
N ILE A 313 1.78 -3.40 35.04
CA ILE A 313 2.06 -4.44 36.03
C ILE A 313 3.57 -4.51 36.27
N SER A 314 4.36 -4.64 35.21
CA SER A 314 5.83 -4.72 35.32
C SER A 314 6.44 -3.51 36.02
N GLN A 315 6.00 -2.30 35.70
CA GLN A 315 6.48 -1.07 36.34
C GLN A 315 6.16 -1.04 37.84
N THR A 316 4.95 -1.45 38.21
CA THR A 316 4.51 -1.51 39.62
C THR A 316 5.37 -2.51 40.40
N PHE A 317 5.62 -3.69 39.82
CA PHE A 317 6.52 -4.69 40.38
C PHE A 317 7.94 -4.17 40.59
N TRP A 318 8.51 -3.55 39.55
CA TRP A 318 9.87 -3.02 39.60
C TRP A 318 10.06 -1.91 40.63
N ARG A 319 9.07 -1.01 40.78
CA ARG A 319 9.12 0.07 41.77
C ARG A 319 9.16 -0.48 43.19
N MET A 320 8.26 -1.41 43.52
CA MET A 320 8.22 -2.03 44.85
C MET A 320 9.48 -2.84 45.13
N ASP A 321 9.93 -3.68 44.19
CA ASP A 321 11.11 -4.52 44.38
C ASP A 321 12.37 -3.67 44.58
N ARG A 322 12.52 -2.59 43.81
CA ARG A 322 13.63 -1.64 43.95
C ARG A 322 13.60 -0.90 45.29
N ALA A 323 12.42 -0.45 45.74
CA ALA A 323 12.29 0.25 47.01
C ALA A 323 12.65 -0.66 48.19
N LEU A 324 12.08 -1.87 48.23
CA LEU A 324 12.40 -2.87 49.26
C LEU A 324 13.89 -3.23 49.25
N THR A 325 14.47 -3.44 48.06
CA THR A 325 15.88 -3.80 47.92
C THR A 325 16.80 -2.70 48.41
N LYS A 326 16.50 -1.43 48.10
CA LYS A 326 17.27 -0.26 48.57
C LYS A 326 17.32 -0.22 50.10
N HIS A 327 16.17 -0.35 50.76
CA HIS A 327 16.10 -0.31 52.23
C HIS A 327 16.76 -1.53 52.89
N LEU A 328 16.63 -2.73 52.30
CA LEU A 328 17.32 -3.93 52.78
C LEU A 328 18.86 -3.83 52.69
N HIS A 329 19.39 -3.20 51.63
CA HIS A 329 20.83 -2.99 51.49
C HIS A 329 21.36 -1.88 52.43
N GLN A 330 20.57 -0.83 52.63
CA GLN A 330 20.89 0.23 53.60
C GLN A 330 20.93 -0.30 55.04
N TRP A 331 20.05 -1.26 55.37
CA TRP A 331 20.05 -1.90 56.69
C TRP A 331 21.29 -2.78 56.91
N ARG A 332 21.67 -3.62 55.93
CA ARG A 332 22.91 -4.43 55.98
C ARG A 332 24.20 -3.60 56.09
N SER A 333 24.21 -2.39 55.53
CA SER A 333 25.37 -1.50 55.61
C SER A 333 25.44 -0.77 56.96
N HIS A 334 24.31 -0.56 57.64
CA HIS A 334 24.26 0.01 58.98
C HIS A 334 24.69 -0.98 60.09
N GLU A 335 24.41 -2.28 59.96
CA GLU A 335 24.91 -3.30 60.90
C GLU A 335 26.41 -3.57 60.74
N SER A 336 26.99 -3.38 59.55
CA SER A 336 28.42 -3.61 59.31
C SER A 336 29.34 -2.53 59.92
N TRP A 337 28.80 -1.42 60.44
CA TRP A 337 29.56 -0.31 61.02
C TRP A 337 29.21 -0.03 62.50
N GLY A 338 28.51 -0.96 63.16
CA GLY A 338 28.03 -0.80 64.55
C GLY A 338 28.62 -1.76 65.58
N GLY A 339 29.75 -2.42 65.29
CA GLY A 339 30.34 -3.45 66.16
C GLY A 339 31.84 -3.29 66.36
N GLN A 340 32.29 -2.15 66.90
CA GLN A 340 33.65 -1.99 67.40
C GLN A 340 33.65 -2.32 68.90
N SER A 341 33.95 -3.56 69.26
CA SER A 341 34.45 -3.90 70.60
C SER A 341 35.90 -4.39 70.49
N GLN A 342 36.74 -3.77 71.30
CA GLN A 342 38.14 -4.11 71.51
C GLN A 342 38.28 -5.53 72.07
N SER A 343 39.15 -6.34 71.48
CA SER A 343 40.08 -7.18 72.25
C SER A 343 41.38 -7.37 71.48
N GLN A 344 42.46 -6.83 72.06
CA GLN A 344 43.85 -7.14 71.75
C GLN A 344 44.15 -8.62 71.93
N SER A 345 44.90 -9.24 71.00
CA SER A 345 46.30 -9.65 71.24
C SER A 345 46.84 -10.56 70.13
N GLN A 346 47.98 -10.14 69.55
CA GLN A 346 49.23 -10.89 69.28
C GLN A 346 49.14 -12.35 68.75
N SER A 347 49.85 -12.81 67.71
CA SER A 347 51.22 -12.53 67.28
C SER A 347 51.61 -13.35 66.01
N GLN A 348 52.76 -13.00 65.41
CA GLN A 348 53.67 -13.82 64.56
C GLN A 348 53.28 -14.02 63.08
N LYS A 349 53.94 -13.31 62.15
CA LYS A 349 55.28 -13.54 61.53
C LYS A 349 55.28 -14.60 60.42
N GLN A 350 55.54 -14.08 59.21
CA GLN A 350 56.14 -14.65 58.00
C GLN A 350 56.63 -16.13 58.03
N ASN A 351 56.29 -16.89 56.99
CA ASN A 351 57.29 -17.24 55.96
C ASN A 351 56.68 -17.85 54.69
N GLN A 352 57.24 -17.42 53.57
CA GLN A 352 57.15 -18.04 52.25
C GLN A 352 58.02 -19.31 52.23
N THR A 353 57.55 -20.36 51.58
CA THR A 353 58.40 -21.29 50.82
C THR A 353 57.57 -21.97 49.73
N GLU A 354 58.00 -21.78 48.49
CA GLU A 354 57.55 -22.49 47.30
C GLU A 354 58.04 -23.95 47.29
N ASN A 355 57.26 -24.80 46.62
CA ASN A 355 57.66 -25.89 45.69
C ASN A 355 56.97 -27.25 45.94
N LYS A 356 55.92 -27.55 45.18
CA LYS A 356 55.95 -28.55 44.08
C LYS A 356 54.54 -28.76 43.47
N PRO A 357 54.46 -29.08 42.16
CA PRO A 357 53.20 -29.18 41.44
C PRO A 357 52.61 -30.59 41.52
N GLY A 358 51.38 -30.69 42.03
CA GLY A 358 50.58 -31.91 42.07
C GLY A 358 49.47 -31.88 41.02
N ASN A 359 49.60 -32.79 40.05
CA ASN A 359 48.62 -33.11 39.01
C ASN A 359 47.34 -33.73 39.62
N SER A 360 46.14 -33.23 39.28
CA SER A 360 44.92 -34.04 39.07
C SER A 360 43.67 -33.19 38.83
N GLY A 361 42.87 -33.55 37.82
CA GLY A 361 41.42 -33.44 37.93
C GLY A 361 40.70 -32.36 37.13
N ARG A 362 40.91 -32.28 35.81
CA ARG A 362 39.84 -31.83 34.89
C ARG A 362 38.95 -33.02 34.54
N GLY A 363 37.66 -32.93 34.85
CA GLY A 363 36.61 -33.54 34.04
C GLY A 363 35.55 -34.38 34.77
N LEU A 364 34.36 -34.32 34.17
CA LEU A 364 33.18 -35.20 34.27
C LEU A 364 32.13 -34.79 35.33
N GLY A 365 30.83 -34.73 35.01
CA GLY A 365 30.17 -35.08 33.75
C GLY A 365 28.66 -35.22 33.92
N LYS A 366 27.99 -35.08 32.76
CA LYS A 366 26.62 -35.46 32.39
C LYS A 366 26.00 -36.60 33.21
N GLY A 367 24.70 -36.46 33.50
CA GLY A 367 23.77 -37.58 33.64
C GLY A 367 23.05 -37.82 32.31
N GLY A 368 23.50 -38.84 31.56
CA GLY A 368 22.76 -39.46 30.47
C GLY A 368 22.62 -40.94 30.82
N SER A 369 21.38 -41.42 30.85
CA SER A 369 21.06 -42.82 31.15
C SER A 369 21.20 -43.69 29.89
N SER A 370 21.75 -44.88 30.13
CA SER A 370 22.20 -45.93 29.23
C SER A 370 21.08 -46.76 28.57
N GLY A 371 21.43 -47.43 27.46
CA GLY A 371 20.70 -48.61 26.98
C GLY A 371 21.22 -49.18 25.66
N ASN A 372 22.38 -49.86 25.68
CA ASN A 372 22.92 -50.68 24.58
C ASN A 372 21.98 -51.84 24.20
N ARG A 373 21.98 -52.23 22.91
CA ARG A 373 22.23 -53.63 22.50
C ARG A 373 22.61 -53.76 21.01
N HIS A 374 23.71 -54.48 20.80
CA HIS A 374 24.28 -55.11 19.60
C HIS A 374 23.23 -55.94 18.82
N GLY A 375 23.36 -56.33 17.54
CA GLY A 375 24.40 -56.17 16.50
C GLY A 375 24.11 -57.15 15.34
N TRP A 376 24.40 -56.72 14.09
CA TRP A 376 24.83 -57.44 12.84
C TRP A 376 24.03 -58.66 12.32
N PRO A 377 24.08 -59.01 11.00
CA PRO A 377 24.84 -58.40 9.89
C PRO A 377 24.06 -57.39 9.05
#